data_AF-A0A0B8P2N1-F1
#
_entry.id   AF-A0A0B8P2N1-F1
#
_cell.length_a   1.000
_cell.length_b   1.000
_cell.length_c   1.000
_cell.angle_alpha   90.00
_cell.angle_beta   90.00
_cell.angle_gamma   90.00
#
_symmetry.space_group_name_H-M   'P 1'
#
loop_
_entity.id
_entity.type
_entity.pdbx_description
1 polymer ?
#
loop_
_entity_poly.entity_id
_entity_poly.type
_entity_poly.pdbx_seq_one_letter_code
_entity_poly.pdbx_strand_id
1 'polypeptide(L)' 'MRKLSKSLCSDEKGVTAIEYGLVGVAMATVLAVIFADVENGFIATLVDAYLKIIAVFDS' A
#
# COMPACT_ATOMS: atom_id res chain seq x y z
N MET A 1 -21.79 31.68 14.04
CA MET A 1 -20.53 30.91 13.92
C MET A 1 -20.70 29.40 13.74
N ARG A 2 -21.79 28.75 14.21
CA ARG A 2 -21.97 27.28 14.08
C ARG A 2 -22.13 26.74 12.65
N LYS A 3 -22.53 27.57 11.69
CA LYS A 3 -22.68 27.16 10.27
C LYS A 3 -21.34 27.08 9.53
N LEU A 4 -20.30 27.75 10.01
CA LEU A 4 -19.00 27.82 9.35
C LEU A 4 -18.12 26.60 9.68
N SER A 5 -18.12 26.12 10.93
CA SER A 5 -17.32 24.95 11.30
C SER A 5 -17.84 23.66 10.66
N LYS A 6 -19.14 23.56 10.41
CA LYS A 6 -19.73 22.41 9.70
C LYS A 6 -19.38 22.39 8.22
N SER A 7 -19.23 23.54 7.55
CA SER A 7 -18.83 23.55 6.14
C SER A 7 -17.34 23.23 5.99
N LEU A 8 -16.49 23.77 6.87
CA LEU A 8 -15.05 23.48 6.87
C LEU A 8 -14.74 22.00 7.15
N CYS A 9 -15.47 21.34 8.06
CA CYS A 9 -15.33 19.90 8.28
C CYS A 9 -15.96 19.04 7.18
N SER A 10 -16.82 19.62 6.32
CA SER A 10 -17.52 18.90 5.24
C SER A 10 -16.92 19.17 3.86
N ASP A 11 -15.88 19.99 3.78
CA ASP A 11 -15.16 20.34 2.55
C ASP A 11 -14.02 19.36 2.29
N GLU A 12 -14.36 18.16 1.82
CA GLU A 12 -13.39 17.22 1.20
C GLU A 12 -13.13 17.55 -0.28
N LYS A 13 -13.77 18.61 -0.81
CA LYS A 13 -13.78 19.02 -2.22
C LYS A 13 -12.46 19.59 -2.75
N GLY A 14 -11.36 19.39 -2.03
CA GLY A 14 -10.08 20.04 -2.33
C GLY A 14 -8.89 19.41 -1.63
N VAL A 15 -8.89 18.10 -1.35
CA VAL A 15 -7.60 17.44 -1.14
C VAL A 15 -6.82 17.64 -2.43
N THR A 16 -5.79 18.47 -2.34
CA THR A 16 -5.07 18.98 -3.50
C THR A 16 -4.34 17.84 -4.19
N ALA A 17 -4.13 17.95 -5.51
CA ALA A 17 -3.36 16.95 -6.27
C ALA A 17 -1.95 16.69 -5.67
N ILE A 18 -1.41 17.67 -4.94
CA ILE A 18 -0.13 17.56 -4.21
C ILE A 18 -0.24 16.62 -3.01
N GLU A 19 -1.34 16.69 -2.25
CA GLU A 19 -1.55 15.83 -1.08
C GLU A 19 -1.80 14.38 -1.49
N TYR A 20 -2.58 14.15 -2.56
CA TYR A 20 -2.70 12.82 -3.14
C TYR A 20 -1.37 12.31 -3.73
N GLY A 21 -0.56 13.21 -4.30
CA GLY A 21 0.81 12.89 -4.70
C GLY A 21 1.67 12.45 -3.53
N LEU A 22 1.60 13.15 -2.39
CA LEU A 22 2.32 12.80 -1.17
C LEU A 22 1.85 11.47 -0.57
N VAL A 23 0.52 11.22 -0.54
CA VAL A 23 -0.03 9.93 -0.11
C VAL A 23 0.44 8.81 -1.04
N GLY A 24 0.49 9.04 -2.36
CA GLY A 24 1.03 8.10 -3.32
C GLY A 24 2.50 7.76 -3.06
N VAL A 25 3.33 8.77 -2.75
CA VAL A 25 4.74 8.57 -2.36
C VAL A 25 4.84 7.78 -1.06
N ALA A 26 4.02 8.09 -0.05
CA ALA A 26 4.00 7.37 1.23
C ALA A 26 3.59 5.90 1.05
N MET A 27 2.63 5.61 0.17
CA MET A 27 2.28 4.23 -0.16
C MET A 27 3.40 3.52 -0.92
N ALA A 28 4.03 4.20 -1.89
CA ALA A 28 5.12 3.63 -2.67
C ALA A 28 6.35 3.29 -1.82
N THR A 29 6.69 4.11 -0.83
CA THR A 29 7.82 3.84 0.08
C THR A 29 7.55 2.64 0.98
N VAL A 30 6.34 2.53 1.52
CA VAL A 30 5.94 1.36 2.32
C VAL A 30 5.99 0.08 1.48
N LEU A 31 5.45 0.12 0.26
CA LEU A 31 5.53 -1.02 -0.66
C LEU A 31 6.97 -1.35 -1.04
N ALA A 32 7.82 -0.35 -1.27
CA ALA A 32 9.23 -0.56 -1.56
C ALA A 32 9.93 -1.29 -0.40
N VAL A 33 9.65 -0.93 0.85
CA VAL A 33 10.21 -1.64 2.02
C VAL A 33 9.70 -3.08 2.10
N ILE A 34 8.40 -3.31 1.88
CA ILE A 34 7.80 -4.66 1.91
C ILE A 34 8.42 -5.58 0.84
N PHE A 35 8.71 -5.02 -0.35
CA PHE A 35 9.23 -5.78 -1.48
C PHE A 35 10.77 -5.74 -1.62
N ALA A 36 11.49 -4.95 -0.82
CA ALA A 36 12.94 -4.78 -0.95
C ALA A 36 13.73 -6.03 -0.55
N ASP A 37 13.24 -6.82 0.41
CA ASP A 37 13.88 -8.07 0.81
C ASP A 37 13.41 -9.21 -0.09
N VAL A 38 14.22 -9.53 -1.09
CA VAL A 38 13.95 -10.55 -2.10
C VAL A 38 14.35 -11.95 -1.62
N GLU A 39 15.22 -12.05 -0.61
CA GLU A 39 15.76 -13.33 -0.14
C GLU A 39 14.95 -13.92 1.03
N ASN A 40 14.50 -13.09 1.97
CA ASN A 40 13.76 -13.52 3.15
C ASN A 40 12.43 -12.78 3.35
N GLY A 41 12.11 -11.82 2.48
CA GLY A 41 10.92 -11.00 2.60
C GLY A 41 9.66 -11.62 2.00
N PHE A 42 8.69 -10.76 1.75
CA PHE A 42 7.36 -11.15 1.29
C PHE A 42 7.39 -11.93 -0.03
N ILE A 43 8.23 -11.53 -0.97
CA ILE A 43 8.35 -12.19 -2.29
C ILE A 43 8.92 -13.61 -2.13
N ALA A 44 9.96 -13.79 -1.31
CA ALA A 44 10.53 -15.11 -1.04
C ALA A 44 9.47 -16.07 -0.45
N THR A 45 8.67 -15.58 0.50
CA THR A 45 7.58 -16.36 1.09
C THR A 45 6.53 -16.78 0.06
N LEU A 46 6.18 -15.89 -0.88
CA LEU A 46 5.26 -16.22 -1.97
C LEU A 46 5.83 -17.28 -2.93
N VAL A 47 7.11 -17.15 -3.28
CA VAL A 47 7.81 -18.13 -4.13
C VAL A 47 7.87 -19.49 -3.44
N ASP A 48 8.20 -19.54 -2.16
CA ASP A 48 8.23 -20.78 -1.38
C ASP A 48 6.85 -21.46 -1.32
N ALA A 49 5.79 -20.68 -1.12
CA ALA A 49 4.43 -21.19 -1.12
C ALA A 49 4.06 -21.79 -2.49
N TYR A 50 4.43 -21.10 -3.58
CA TYR A 50 4.22 -21.57 -4.94
C TYR A 50 5.00 -22.87 -5.24
N LEU A 51 6.28 -22.93 -4.84
CA LEU A 51 7.11 -24.13 -5.02
C LEU A 51 6.56 -25.33 -4.25
N LYS A 52 6.03 -25.13 -3.05
CA LYS A 52 5.37 -26.21 -2.28
C LYS A 52 4.14 -26.76 -2.98
N ILE A 53 3.36 -25.89 -3.62
CA ILE A 53 2.18 -26.33 -4.40
C ILE A 53 2.64 -27.18 -5.60
N ILE A 54 3.65 -26.74 -6.34
CA ILE A 54 4.19 -27.52 -7.47
C ILE A 54 4.73 -28.87 -7.00
N ALA A 55 5.47 -28.91 -5.90
CA ALA A 55 6.07 -30.14 -5.38
C ALA A 55 5.02 -31.21 -5.05
N VAL A 56 3.78 -30.82 -4.71
CA VAL A 56 2.66 -31.75 -4.50
C VAL A 56 2.12 -32.31 -5.82
N PHE A 57 2.26 -31.59 -6.92
CA PHE A 57 1.81 -32.04 -8.25
C PHE A 57 2.86 -32.84 -9.02
N ASP A 58 4.15 -32.63 -8.73
CA ASP A 58 5.27 -33.36 -9.34
C ASP A 58 5.62 -34.69 -8.62
N SER A 59 5.03 -34.93 -7.44
CA SER A 59 5.15 -36.19 -6.65
C SER A 59 4.05 -37.19 -6.98
#